data_AF-A0A357KLF4-F1
#
_entry.id   AF-A0A357KLF4-F1
#
_cell.length_a   1.000
_cell.length_b   1.000
_cell.length_c   1.000
_cell.angle_alpha   90.00
_cell.angle_beta   90.00
_cell.angle_gamma   90.00
#
_symmetry.space_group_name_H-M   'P 1'
#
loop_
_entity.id
_entity.type
_entity.pdbx_description
1 polymer ?
#
loop_
_entity_poly.entity_id
_entity_poly.type
_entity_poly.pdbx_seq_one_letter_code
_entity_poly.pdbx_strand_id
1 'polypeptide(L)' 'MPITLLVTLALNGCAIETVKPWQKATLAKDTMRFGGPNPMLKKFDEHIYTSKESTKGGGGVAGGGCGCN' A
#
# COMPACT_ATOMS: atom_id res chain seq x y z
N MET A 1 26.57 -14.76 -27.89
CA MET A 1 25.73 -13.60 -28.30
C MET A 1 24.27 -13.59 -27.82
N PRO A 2 23.63 -14.65 -27.27
CA PRO A 2 22.23 -14.54 -26.84
C PRO A 2 22.04 -13.88 -25.46
N ILE A 3 23.04 -14.03 -24.56
CA ILE A 3 22.95 -13.55 -23.17
C ILE A 3 22.92 -12.02 -23.10
N THR A 4 23.68 -11.33 -23.95
CA THR A 4 23.71 -9.86 -23.99
C THR A 4 22.38 -9.25 -24.43
N LEU A 5 21.61 -9.93 -25.29
CA LEU A 5 20.28 -9.50 -25.72
C LEU A 5 19.23 -9.66 -24.61
N LEU A 6 19.34 -10.72 -23.80
CA LEU A 6 18.43 -10.98 -22.70
C LEU A 6 18.56 -9.93 -21.58
N VAL A 7 19.80 -9.52 -21.30
CA VAL A 7 20.10 -8.53 -20.27
C VAL A 7 19.52 -7.15 -20.61
N THR A 8 19.69 -6.68 -21.85
CA THR A 8 19.18 -5.36 -22.26
C THR A 8 17.65 -5.27 -22.24
N LEU A 9 16.95 -6.39 -22.46
CA LEU A 9 15.48 -6.43 -22.38
C LEU A 9 14.95 -6.24 -20.96
N ALA A 10 15.66 -6.76 -19.95
CA ALA A 10 15.27 -6.68 -18.54
C ALA A 10 15.46 -5.28 -17.92
N LEU A 11 16.19 -4.37 -18.58
CA LEU A 11 16.52 -3.03 -18.07
C LEU A 11 15.50 -1.93 -18.46
N ASN A 12 14.44 -2.26 -19.21
CA ASN A 12 13.46 -1.28 -19.71
C ASN A 12 12.42 -0.79 -18.68
N GLY A 13 12.57 -1.11 -17.39
CA GLY A 13 11.58 -0.79 -16.35
C GLY A 13 11.50 0.70 -15.96
N CYS A 14 12.49 1.52 -16.33
CA CYS A 14 12.56 2.94 -15.93
C CYS A 14 11.92 3.91 -16.93
N ALA A 15 11.40 3.45 -18.07
CA ALA A 15 10.72 4.29 -19.05
C ALA A 15 9.26 4.60 -18.66
N ILE A 16 9.03 5.00 -17.41
CA ILE A 16 7.70 5.36 -16.92
C ILE A 16 7.41 6.80 -17.34
N GLU A 17 6.41 6.96 -18.21
CA GLU A 17 5.89 8.27 -18.58
C GLU A 17 5.27 8.94 -17.35
N THR A 18 5.62 10.20 -17.10
CA THR A 18 5.10 10.95 -15.96
C THR A 18 3.62 11.21 -16.15
N VAL A 19 2.78 10.47 -15.42
CA VAL A 19 1.32 10.65 -15.45
C VAL A 19 0.91 11.94 -14.73
N LYS A 20 0.05 12.73 -15.37
CA LYS A 20 -0.46 13.98 -14.80
C LYS A 20 -1.36 13.67 -13.60
N PRO A 21 -1.47 14.56 -12.59
CA PRO A 21 -2.19 14.27 -11.34
C PRO A 21 -3.63 13.76 -11.53
N TRP A 22 -4.37 14.32 -12.50
CA TRP A 22 -5.75 13.92 -12.79
C TRP A 22 -5.88 12.56 -13.49
N GLN A 23 -4.83 12.08 -14.16
CA GLN A 23 -4.82 10.74 -14.78
C GLN A 23 -4.77 9.63 -13.73
N LYS A 24 -4.38 9.94 -12.48
CA LYS A 24 -4.35 8.98 -11.37
C LYS A 24 -5.75 8.61 -10.86
N ALA A 25 -6.79 9.37 -11.23
CA ALA A 25 -8.17 9.13 -10.79
C ALA A 25 -8.69 7.73 -11.18
N THR A 26 -8.22 7.17 -12.30
CA THR A 26 -8.62 5.83 -12.77
C THR A 26 -8.34 4.72 -11.75
N LEU A 27 -7.24 4.83 -10.99
CA LEU A 27 -6.84 3.87 -9.95
C LEU A 27 -7.16 4.33 -8.53
N ALA A 28 -7.75 5.51 -8.36
CA ALA A 28 -8.06 6.09 -7.05
C ALA A 28 -9.57 6.02 -6.74
N LYS A 29 -10.25 4.93 -7.13
CA LYS A 29 -11.68 4.75 -6.84
C LYS A 29 -11.88 4.53 -5.35
N ASP A 30 -12.98 5.04 -4.79
CA ASP A 30 -13.27 4.88 -3.35
C ASP A 30 -13.40 3.42 -2.92
N THR A 31 -13.83 2.53 -3.82
CA THR A 31 -13.88 1.09 -3.57
C THR A 31 -12.52 0.41 -3.45
N MET A 32 -11.45 1.05 -3.96
CA MET A 32 -10.08 0.55 -3.90
C MET A 32 -9.33 1.03 -2.65
N ARG A 33 -9.98 1.85 -1.81
CA ARG A 33 -9.40 2.30 -0.53
C ARG A 33 -9.27 1.12 0.42
N PHE A 34 -8.27 1.16 1.30
CA PHE A 34 -8.13 0.20 2.40
C PHE A 34 -9.39 0.21 3.29
N GLY A 35 -9.95 -0.97 3.54
CA GLY A 35 -11.24 -1.16 4.20
C GLY A 35 -12.46 -1.02 3.28
N GLY A 36 -12.26 -0.69 2.00
CA GLY A 36 -13.33 -0.53 1.02
C GLY A 36 -14.33 0.57 1.39
N PRO A 37 -15.58 0.50 0.88
CA PRO A 37 -16.61 1.49 1.21
C PRO A 37 -17.15 1.35 2.65
N ASN A 38 -16.84 0.26 3.34
CA ASN A 38 -17.40 -0.04 4.66
C ASN A 38 -16.40 0.29 5.78
N PRO A 39 -16.66 1.30 6.63
CA PRO A 39 -15.76 1.68 7.71
C PRO A 39 -15.56 0.59 8.78
N MET A 40 -16.50 -0.35 8.93
CA MET A 40 -16.39 -1.46 9.87
C MET A 40 -15.30 -2.46 9.49
N LEU A 41 -15.15 -2.73 8.19
CA LEU A 41 -14.11 -3.61 7.65
C LEU A 41 -12.72 -3.03 7.95
N LYS A 42 -12.55 -1.73 7.74
CA LYS A 42 -11.32 -1.02 8.13
C LYS A 42 -10.97 -1.21 9.61
N LYS A 43 -11.96 -1.06 10.50
CA LYS A 43 -11.76 -1.23 11.96
C LYS A 43 -11.39 -2.65 12.34
N PHE A 44 -11.99 -3.63 11.69
CA PHE A 44 -11.69 -5.04 11.90
C PHE A 44 -10.27 -5.39 11.43
N ASP A 45 -9.87 -4.93 10.25
CA ASP A 45 -8.52 -5.11 9.74
C ASP A 45 -7.47 -4.43 10.63
N GLU A 46 -7.74 -3.19 11.08
CA GLU A 46 -6.89 -2.48 12.05
C GLU A 46 -6.73 -3.26 13.36
N HIS A 47 -7.81 -3.89 13.85
CA HIS A 47 -7.78 -4.70 15.07
C HIS A 47 -6.91 -5.95 14.90
N ILE A 48 -7.07 -6.68 13.79
CA ILE A 48 -6.24 -7.85 13.49
C ILE A 48 -4.78 -7.45 13.29
N TYR A 49 -4.53 -6.40 12.53
CA TYR A 49 -3.19 -5.90 12.22
C TYR A 49 -2.46 -5.51 13.51
N THR A 50 -3.11 -4.72 14.37
CA THR A 50 -2.53 -4.29 15.65
C THR A 50 -2.27 -5.47 16.57
N SER A 51 -3.17 -6.46 16.62
CA SER A 51 -2.99 -7.65 17.46
C SER A 51 -1.84 -8.54 17.01
N LYS A 52 -1.48 -8.52 15.72
CA LYS A 52 -0.43 -9.35 15.14
C LYS A 52 0.92 -8.63 15.06
N GLU A 53 0.90 -7.32 14.83
CA GLU A 53 2.08 -6.49 14.60
C GLU A 53 2.31 -5.47 15.73
N SER A 54 1.96 -5.83 16.98
CA SER A 54 1.96 -5.01 18.21
C SER A 54 3.26 -4.25 18.57
N THR A 55 4.29 -4.30 17.72
CA THR A 55 5.54 -3.54 17.81
C THR A 55 5.45 -2.12 17.25
N LYS A 56 4.43 -1.76 16.46
CA LYS A 56 4.22 -0.39 15.96
C LYS A 56 2.78 0.04 16.19
N GLY A 57 2.60 1.13 16.95
CA GLY A 57 1.28 1.68 17.26
C GLY A 57 0.39 1.81 16.01
N GLY A 58 -0.85 1.32 16.11
CA GLY A 58 -1.82 1.28 15.02
C GLY A 58 -2.08 2.62 14.31
N GLY A 59 -2.76 2.56 13.16
CA GLY A 59 -2.90 3.64 12.15
C GLY A 59 -3.67 4.92 12.55
N GLY A 60 -3.76 5.24 13.83
CA GLY A 60 -4.27 6.50 14.37
C GLY A 60 -3.52 6.93 15.61
N VAL A 61 -3.73 8.16 16.08
CA VAL A 61 -3.09 8.76 17.28
C VAL A 61 -3.33 8.02 18.61
N ALA A 62 -4.11 6.93 18.59
CA ALA A 62 -4.42 6.09 19.75
C ALA A 62 -4.09 4.60 19.50
N GLY A 63 -3.13 4.30 18.63
CA GLY A 63 -2.64 2.95 18.39
C GLY A 63 -1.77 2.45 19.55
N GLY A 64 -2.40 1.80 20.54
CA GLY A 64 -1.73 1.23 21.71
C GLY A 64 -0.65 0.22 21.34
N GLY A 65 0.62 0.64 21.44
CA GLY A 65 1.76 -0.27 21.57
C GLY A 65 1.97 -0.63 23.04
N CYS A 66 2.39 -1.88 23.31
CA CYS A 66 2.88 -2.49 24.56
C CYS A 66 2.15 -2.24 25.91
N GLY A 67 1.20 -1.31 26.03
CA GLY A 67 0.67 -0.84 27.31
C GLY A 67 1.63 0.01 28.15
N CYS A 68 2.81 0.35 27.64
CA CYS A 68 3.70 1.34 28.27
C CYS A 68 3.40 2.71 27.68
N ASN A 69 2.47 3.43 28.29
CA ASN A 69 2.44 4.88 28.30
C ASN A 69 2.92 5.34 29.68
#